data_AF-A0A972U2B1-F1
#
_entry.id   AF-A0A972U2B1-F1
#
_cell.length_a   1.000
_cell.length_b   1.000
_cell.length_c   1.000
_cell.angle_alpha   90.00
_cell.angle_beta   90.00
_cell.angle_gamma   90.00
#
_symmetry.space_group_name_H-M   'P 1'
#
loop_
_entity.id
_entity.type
_entity.pdbx_description
1 polymer ?
#
loop_
_entity_poly.entity_id
_entity_poly.type
_entity_poly.pdbx_seq_one_letter_code
_entity_poly.pdbx_strand_id
1 'polypeptide(L)'
;MSAPAHLCDRFPQLSPGELLAGFVPPPHFAGSRFDTYIADETEPSQAHALARLEAFAGDLVGPGSRGTKGNKKNHRPRRLRRKLPVAGRPGIYLDGGFGVGKTHLLAALW
;
A
#
# COMPACT_ATOMS: atom_id res chain seq x y z
N MET A 1 9.35 1.46 -38.18
CA MET A 1 8.16 0.64 -37.88
C MET A 1 6.94 1.46 -38.24
N SER A 2 6.02 0.92 -39.05
CA SER A 2 4.77 1.62 -39.39
C SER A 2 3.88 1.71 -38.15
N ALA A 3 3.21 2.84 -37.95
CA ALA A 3 2.23 2.95 -36.88
C ALA A 3 1.06 1.98 -37.13
N PRO A 4 0.50 1.34 -36.08
CA PRO A 4 -0.65 0.45 -36.23
C PRO A 4 -1.88 1.22 -36.72
N ALA A 5 -2.66 0.58 -37.61
CA ALA A 5 -3.84 1.17 -38.24
C ALA A 5 -5.01 1.36 -37.26
N HIS A 6 -5.14 0.48 -36.25
CA HIS A 6 -6.17 0.58 -35.22
C HIS A 6 -5.56 0.66 -33.81
N LEU A 7 -6.28 1.28 -32.88
CA LEU A 7 -5.87 1.35 -31.47
C LEU A 7 -5.79 -0.04 -30.83
N CYS A 8 -6.68 -0.96 -31.20
CA CYS A 8 -6.71 -2.33 -30.70
C CYS A 8 -5.50 -3.17 -31.13
N ASP A 9 -4.77 -2.75 -32.17
CA ASP A 9 -3.56 -3.44 -32.64
C ASP A 9 -2.30 -3.00 -31.85
N ARG A 10 -2.43 -2.05 -30.92
CA ARG A 10 -1.33 -1.58 -30.07
C ARG A 10 -1.10 -2.53 -28.90
N PHE A 11 0.05 -3.19 -28.87
CA PHE A 11 0.53 -3.99 -27.73
C PHE A 11 1.81 -3.39 -27.14
N PRO A 12 1.70 -2.41 -26.23
CA PRO A 12 2.88 -1.85 -25.56
C PRO A 12 3.57 -2.92 -24.72
N GLN A 13 4.89 -3.05 -24.89
CA GLN A 13 5.74 -3.90 -24.06
C GLN A 13 6.36 -3.02 -22.98
N LEU A 14 6.06 -3.33 -21.71
CA LEU A 14 6.61 -2.60 -20.57
C LEU A 14 7.56 -3.52 -19.80
N SER A 15 8.71 -2.98 -19.41
CA SER A 15 9.58 -3.62 -18.44
C SER A 15 8.88 -3.70 -17.06
N PRO A 16 9.31 -4.62 -16.18
CA PRO A 16 8.80 -4.66 -14.81
C PRO A 16 8.96 -3.32 -14.07
N GLY A 17 10.03 -2.58 -14.33
CA GLY A 17 10.25 -1.26 -13.73
C GLY A 17 9.21 -0.23 -14.18
N GLU A 18 8.90 -0.19 -15.48
CA GLU A 18 7.87 0.70 -16.03
C GLU A 18 6.47 0.35 -15.53
N LEU A 19 6.16 -0.94 -15.38
CA LEU A 19 4.88 -1.38 -14.79
C LEU A 19 4.74 -0.90 -13.34
N LEU A 20 5.78 -1.10 -12.53
CA LEU A 20 5.78 -0.68 -11.13
C LEU A 20 5.73 0.83 -10.98
N ALA A 21 6.38 1.59 -11.87
CA ALA A 21 6.31 3.04 -11.88
C ALA A 21 4.89 3.58 -12.13
N GLY A 22 4.04 2.79 -12.80
CA GLY A 22 2.63 3.10 -13.01
C GLY A 22 1.73 2.83 -11.80
N PHE A 23 2.23 2.20 -10.73
CA PHE A 23 1.44 1.92 -9.52
C PHE A 23 1.42 3.14 -8.59
N VAL A 24 0.86 4.23 -9.09
CA VAL A 24 0.60 5.45 -8.34
C VAL A 24 -0.91 5.69 -8.25
N PRO A 25 -1.39 6.42 -7.22
CA PRO A 25 -2.76 6.88 -7.20
C PRO A 25 -3.10 7.65 -8.49
N PRO A 26 -4.31 7.48 -9.05
CA PRO A 26 -4.78 8.28 -10.18
C PRO A 26 -4.66 9.79 -9.92
N PRO A 27 -4.52 10.64 -10.96
CA PRO A 27 -4.27 12.07 -10.79
C PRO A 27 -5.27 12.82 -9.88
N HIS A 28 -6.55 12.42 -9.87
CA HIS A 28 -7.56 13.05 -9.01
C HIS A 28 -7.36 12.75 -7.51
N PHE A 29 -6.58 11.72 -7.16
CA PHE A 29 -6.18 11.40 -5.79
C PHE A 29 -4.74 11.84 -5.47
N ALA A 30 -4.03 12.51 -6.37
CA ALA A 30 -2.63 12.89 -6.15
C ALA A 30 -2.45 13.80 -4.92
N GLY A 31 -3.47 14.61 -4.62
CA GLY A 31 -3.53 15.48 -3.45
C GLY A 31 -4.14 14.84 -2.20
N SER A 32 -4.56 13.56 -2.24
CA SER A 32 -5.13 12.89 -1.08
C SER A 32 -4.07 12.73 0.00
N ARG A 33 -4.33 13.30 1.17
CA ARG A 33 -3.52 13.22 2.38
C ARG A 33 -4.43 13.01 3.58
N PHE A 34 -3.89 12.46 4.66
CA PHE A 34 -4.65 12.27 5.89
C PHE A 34 -5.18 13.60 6.45
N ASP A 35 -4.38 14.67 6.40
CA ASP A 35 -4.77 16.01 6.86
C ASP A 35 -5.87 16.67 6.01
N THR A 36 -6.02 16.29 4.74
CA THR A 36 -7.09 16.76 3.85
C THR A 36 -8.39 15.97 3.98
N TYR A 37 -8.40 14.85 4.72
CA TYR A 37 -9.59 14.04 4.90
C TYR A 37 -10.51 14.66 5.95
N ILE A 38 -11.72 15.03 5.55
CA ILE A 38 -12.74 15.58 6.46
C ILE A 38 -13.71 14.45 6.81
N ALA A 39 -13.61 13.95 8.03
CA ALA A 39 -14.55 12.96 8.56
C ALA A 39 -15.92 13.61 8.80
N ASP A 40 -16.98 12.90 8.46
CA ASP A 40 -18.34 13.30 8.83
C ASP A 40 -18.55 13.13 10.34
N GLU A 41 -18.93 14.22 11.03
CA GLU A 41 -19.18 14.22 12.49
C GLU A 41 -20.32 13.28 12.90
N THR A 42 -21.26 13.01 11.98
CA THR A 42 -22.37 12.09 12.20
C THR A 42 -21.96 10.62 12.03
N GLU A 43 -20.77 10.36 11.50
CA GLU A 43 -20.22 9.01 11.28
C GLU A 43 -18.84 8.83 11.94
N PRO A 44 -18.81 8.56 13.27
CA PRO A 44 -17.56 8.40 14.03
C PRO A 44 -16.62 7.31 13.48
N SER A 45 -17.16 6.34 12.75
CA SER A 45 -16.40 5.28 12.09
C SER A 45 -15.35 5.83 11.09
N GLN A 46 -15.62 6.98 10.47
CA GLN A 46 -14.69 7.63 9.55
C GLN A 46 -13.45 8.18 10.26
N ALA A 47 -13.65 8.88 11.38
CA ALA A 47 -12.56 9.38 12.22
C ALA A 47 -11.72 8.23 12.79
N HIS A 48 -12.39 7.14 13.20
CA HIS A 48 -11.69 5.92 13.64
C HIS A 48 -10.86 5.28 12.51
N ALA A 49 -11.40 5.20 11.29
CA ALA A 49 -10.67 4.66 10.15
C ALA A 49 -9.44 5.51 9.81
N LEU A 50 -9.57 6.83 9.82
CA LEU A 50 -8.45 7.77 9.64
C LEU A 50 -7.34 7.52 10.67
N ALA A 51 -7.68 7.57 11.97
CA ALA A 51 -6.70 7.37 13.04
C ALA A 51 -6.01 5.99 12.98
N ARG A 52 -6.74 4.94 12.59
CA ARG A 52 -6.18 3.60 12.40
C ARG A 52 -5.20 3.54 11.24
N LEU A 53 -5.48 4.24 10.14
CA LEU A 53 -4.60 4.28 8.98
C LEU A 53 -3.35 5.11 9.23
N GLU A 54 -3.45 6.24 9.95
CA GLU A 54 -2.29 7.02 10.37
C GLU A 54 -1.33 6.19 11.23
N ALA A 55 -1.85 5.45 12.20
CA ALA A 55 -1.05 4.54 13.02
C ALA A 55 -0.40 3.43 12.17
N PHE A 56 -1.18 2.84 11.25
CA PHE A 56 -0.69 1.80 10.33
C PHE A 56 0.43 2.32 9.41
N ALA A 57 0.31 3.55 8.91
CA ALA A 57 1.35 4.20 8.11
C ALA A 57 2.66 4.34 8.90
N GLY A 58 2.57 4.73 10.18
CA GLY A 58 3.71 4.78 11.09
C GLY A 58 4.42 3.44 11.24
N ASP A 59 3.65 2.35 11.38
CA ASP A 59 4.19 0.99 11.48
C ASP A 59 4.85 0.51 10.18
N LEU A 60 4.31 0.90 9.01
CA LEU A 60 4.86 0.55 7.70
C LEU A 60 6.22 1.20 7.41
N VAL A 61 6.50 2.39 7.93
CA VAL A 61 7.76 3.11 7.69
C VAL A 61 8.83 2.72 8.73
N GLY A 62 8.43 2.09 9.83
CA GLY A 62 9.30 1.73 10.94
C GLY A 62 10.48 0.79 10.58
N PRO A 63 11.55 0.78 11.40
CA PRO A 63 12.80 0.06 11.12
C PRO A 63 12.66 -1.46 10.99
N GLY A 64 11.51 -2.06 11.35
CA GLY A 64 11.20 -3.48 11.16
C GLY A 64 10.50 -3.85 9.84
N SER A 65 10.08 -2.86 9.03
CA SER A 65 9.29 -3.07 7.80
C SER A 65 10.13 -3.42 6.57
N ARG A 66 11.43 -3.10 6.58
CA ARG A 66 12.35 -3.52 5.51
C ARG A 66 12.61 -5.02 5.61
N GLY A 67 11.95 -5.75 4.70
CA GLY A 67 12.04 -7.18 4.54
C GLY A 67 13.43 -7.73 4.86
N THR A 68 13.43 -8.72 5.76
CA THR A 68 14.58 -9.46 6.26
C THR A 68 15.56 -9.76 5.11
N LYS A 69 16.59 -8.92 4.94
CA LYS A 69 17.75 -9.24 4.11
C LYS A 69 18.37 -10.48 4.74
N GLY A 70 18.11 -11.64 4.15
CA GLY A 70 18.63 -12.92 4.59
C GLY A 70 20.15 -12.86 4.62
N ASN A 71 20.72 -12.67 5.82
CA ASN A 71 22.14 -12.71 6.03
C ASN A 71 22.61 -14.18 5.88
N LYS A 72 22.95 -14.56 4.64
CA LYS A 72 23.58 -15.83 4.27
C LYS A 72 25.00 -15.87 4.84
N LYS A 73 25.18 -16.02 6.16
CA LYS A 73 26.54 -16.22 6.74
C LYS A 73 26.63 -16.75 8.18
N ASN A 74 25.57 -17.28 8.78
CA ASN A 74 25.67 -17.86 10.14
C ASN A 74 25.38 -19.37 10.16
N HIS A 75 26.46 -20.15 10.11
CA HIS A 75 26.49 -21.60 10.42
C HIS A 75 26.29 -21.86 11.92
N ARG A 76 25.13 -21.49 12.50
CA ARG A 76 24.79 -21.86 13.88
C ARG A 76 23.77 -22.99 13.93
N PRO A 77 23.95 -23.99 14.83
CA PRO A 77 23.15 -25.21 14.87
C PRO A 77 21.67 -24.92 15.14
N ARG A 78 20.83 -25.58 14.34
CA ARG A 78 19.42 -25.30 14.05
C ARG A 78 18.43 -25.66 15.19
N ARG A 79 18.90 -25.78 16.44
CA ARG A 79 18.12 -26.34 17.58
C ARG A 79 17.76 -25.34 18.69
N LEU A 80 17.77 -24.04 18.42
CA LEU A 80 17.20 -23.06 19.34
C LEU A 80 16.68 -21.80 18.64
N ARG A 81 16.00 -21.98 17.50
CA ARG A 81 15.16 -20.92 16.95
C ARG A 81 13.74 -21.24 17.35
N ARG A 82 13.31 -20.69 18.49
CA ARG A 82 11.88 -20.42 18.74
C ARG A 82 11.38 -19.79 17.45
N LYS A 83 10.42 -20.42 16.77
CA LYS A 83 9.72 -19.80 15.65
C LYS A 83 9.15 -18.50 16.21
N LEU A 84 9.86 -17.39 16.06
CA LEU A 84 9.21 -16.09 16.09
C LEU A 84 8.10 -16.24 15.06
N PRO A 85 6.82 -15.99 15.43
CA PRO A 85 5.79 -15.93 14.41
C PRO A 85 6.36 -15.02 13.33
N VAL A 86 6.37 -15.52 12.09
CA VAL A 86 6.58 -14.64 10.94
C VAL A 86 5.52 -13.58 11.17
N ALA A 87 5.92 -12.40 11.63
CA ALA A 87 5.00 -11.28 11.77
C ALA A 87 4.37 -11.20 10.39
N GLY A 88 3.08 -11.55 10.30
CA GLY A 88 2.36 -11.55 9.04
C GLY A 88 2.60 -10.21 8.39
N ARG A 89 2.68 -10.17 7.06
CA ARG A 89 2.77 -8.88 6.37
C ARG A 89 1.63 -7.99 6.89
N PRO A 90 1.92 -6.80 7.41
CA PRO A 90 0.89 -5.93 7.94
C PRO A 90 -0.11 -5.62 6.82
N GLY A 91 -1.40 -5.73 7.12
CA GLY A 91 -2.48 -5.46 6.19
C GLY A 91 -3.69 -4.92 6.95
N ILE A 92 -4.41 -3.99 6.32
CA ILE A 92 -5.63 -3.38 6.87
C ILE A 92 -6.75 -3.53 5.85
N TYR A 93 -7.95 -3.83 6.33
CA TYR A 93 -9.16 -3.91 5.51
C TYR A 93 -10.06 -2.73 5.84
N LEU A 94 -10.55 -2.04 4.80
CA LEU A 94 -11.48 -0.92 4.92
C LEU A 94 -12.81 -1.34 4.29
N ASP A 95 -13.85 -1.32 5.09
CA ASP A 95 -15.23 -1.60 4.67
C ASP A 95 -16.14 -0.41 4.98
N GLY A 96 -17.26 -0.33 4.28
CA GLY A 96 -18.28 0.70 4.50
C GLY A 96 -19.05 1.03 3.23
N GLY A 97 -20.04 1.90 3.38
CA GLY A 97 -20.95 2.32 2.31
C GLY A 97 -20.28 3.01 1.12
N PHE A 98 -21.09 3.33 0.10
CA PHE A 98 -20.65 4.14 -1.04
C PHE A 98 -20.33 5.58 -0.59
N GLY A 99 -19.33 6.21 -1.20
CA GLY A 99 -19.03 7.64 -0.97
C GLY A 99 -18.31 7.98 0.34
N VAL A 100 -18.16 7.06 1.30
CA VAL A 100 -17.56 7.31 2.63
C VAL A 100 -16.04 7.55 2.62
N GLY A 101 -15.41 7.71 1.45
CA GLY A 101 -14.00 8.11 1.36
C GLY A 101 -12.94 7.00 1.47
N LYS A 102 -13.31 5.71 1.44
CA LYS A 102 -12.34 4.58 1.52
C LYS A 102 -11.15 4.71 0.55
N THR A 103 -11.42 5.06 -0.72
CA THR A 103 -10.37 5.23 -1.73
C THR A 103 -9.48 6.45 -1.46
N HIS A 104 -10.05 7.54 -0.94
CA HIS A 104 -9.27 8.71 -0.53
C HIS A 104 -8.31 8.34 0.61
N LEU A 105 -8.79 7.57 1.58
CA LEU A 105 -7.98 7.08 2.69
C LEU A 105 -6.86 6.13 2.24
N LEU A 106 -7.13 5.23 1.29
CA LEU A 106 -6.09 4.37 0.72
C LEU A 106 -5.07 5.15 -0.12
N ALA A 107 -5.53 6.15 -0.88
CA ALA A 107 -4.63 7.01 -1.65
C ALA A 107 -3.79 7.93 -0.74
N ALA A 108 -4.32 8.35 0.40
CA ALA A 108 -3.59 9.13 1.40
C ALA A 108 -2.49 8.33 2.12
N LEU A 109 -2.60 7.00 2.14
CA LEU A 109 -1.59 6.09 2.70
C LEU A 109 -0.38 5.86 1.78
N TRP A 110 -0.51 6.17 0.47
CA TRP A 110 0.55 6.01 -0.53
C TRP A 110 1.68 7.02 -0.33
#